data_AF-A0A954V3B8-F1
#
_entry.id   AF-A0A954V3B8-F1
#
_cell.length_a   1.000
_cell.length_b   1.000
_cell.length_c   1.000
_cell.angle_alpha   90.00
_cell.angle_beta   90.00
_cell.angle_gamma   90.00
#
_symmetry.space_group_name_H-M   'P 1'
#
loop_
_entity.id
_entity.type
_entity.pdbx_description
1 polymer ?
#
loop_
_entity_poly.entity_id
_entity_poly.type
_entity_poly.pdbx_seq_one_letter_code
_entity_poly.pdbx_strand_id
1 'polypeptide(L)'
;GVMICADGSACDQVLSRSLCYMGADIILSPSAWARPATHDNNADPYGSVWREAYFPVARDYSVWFASASCVGPMTAGPWSGRNCIGCSMVVDAEGREVLQGPYGADAETILYTDIRLASRPARGTEWQMRFQASV
;
A
#
# COMPACT_ATOMS: atom_id res chain seq x y z
N GLY A 1 -7.81 8.04 5.13
CA GLY A 1 -8.58 6.84 4.71
C GLY A 1 -7.91 5.60 5.26
N VAL A 2 -8.66 4.52 5.47
CA VAL A 2 -8.12 3.24 5.93
C VAL A 2 -8.71 2.13 5.09
N MET A 3 -7.87 1.19 4.67
CA MET A 3 -8.22 -0.03 3.94
C MET A 3 -7.34 -1.16 4.45
N ILE A 4 -7.81 -2.41 4.47
CA ILE A 4 -7.09 -3.51 5.12
C ILE A 4 -6.60 -4.49 4.07
N CYS A 5 -5.28 -4.63 3.96
CA CYS A 5 -4.61 -5.66 3.17
C CYS A 5 -5.23 -5.84 1.75
N ALA A 6 -5.94 -6.94 1.54
CA ALA A 6 -6.56 -7.35 0.29
C ALA A 6 -7.55 -6.32 -0.29
N ASP A 7 -8.05 -5.37 0.48
CA ASP A 7 -8.85 -4.26 -0.04
C ASP A 7 -8.14 -3.51 -1.20
N GLY A 8 -6.80 -3.49 -1.20
CA GLY A 8 -6.02 -2.86 -2.28
C GLY A 8 -6.08 -3.58 -3.62
N SER A 9 -6.52 -4.84 -3.60
CA SER A 9 -6.71 -5.67 -4.78
C SER A 9 -8.14 -5.59 -5.35
N ALA A 10 -9.01 -4.78 -4.74
CA ALA A 10 -10.35 -4.55 -5.27
C ALA A 10 -10.27 -4.06 -6.72
N CYS A 11 -11.17 -4.58 -7.57
CA CYS A 11 -11.21 -4.26 -9.00
C CYS A 11 -11.14 -2.75 -9.22
N ASP A 12 -10.30 -2.32 -10.16
CA ASP A 12 -10.05 -0.92 -10.48
C ASP A 12 -9.70 -0.05 -9.26
N GLN A 13 -9.09 -0.65 -8.23
CA GLN A 13 -8.77 0.02 -6.97
C GLN A 13 -9.96 0.79 -6.37
N VAL A 14 -11.19 0.29 -6.57
CA VAL A 14 -12.42 1.04 -6.30
C VAL A 14 -12.51 1.52 -4.85
N LEU A 15 -12.00 0.75 -3.89
CA LEU A 15 -12.02 1.10 -2.47
C LEU A 15 -11.08 2.27 -2.15
N SER A 16 -9.83 2.22 -2.59
CA SER A 16 -8.87 3.31 -2.34
C SER A 16 -9.23 4.58 -3.12
N ARG A 17 -9.74 4.44 -4.34
CA ARG A 17 -10.30 5.57 -5.11
C ARG A 17 -11.50 6.19 -4.39
N SER A 18 -12.41 5.39 -3.84
CA SER A 18 -13.53 5.89 -3.03
C SER A 18 -13.06 6.66 -1.80
N LEU A 19 -12.03 6.18 -1.10
CA LEU A 19 -11.41 6.92 0.01
C LEU A 19 -10.86 8.28 -0.45
N CYS A 20 -10.30 8.35 -1.66
CA CYS A 20 -9.81 9.61 -2.23
C CYS A 20 -10.95 10.58 -2.57
N TYR A 21 -12.04 10.07 -3.15
CA TYR A 21 -13.27 10.85 -3.36
C TYR A 21 -13.82 11.43 -2.04
N MET A 22 -13.75 10.66 -0.95
CA MET A 22 -14.13 11.11 0.38
C MET A 22 -13.10 12.04 1.06
N GLY A 23 -12.03 12.41 0.37
CA GLY A 23 -11.08 13.43 0.82
C GLY A 23 -9.88 12.90 1.60
N ALA A 24 -9.52 11.62 1.47
CA ALA A 24 -8.33 11.08 2.12
C ALA A 24 -7.03 11.69 1.55
N ASP A 25 -6.26 12.39 2.40
CA ASP A 25 -4.91 12.88 2.08
C ASP A 25 -3.81 11.84 2.34
N ILE A 26 -4.11 10.86 3.21
CA ILE A 26 -3.29 9.68 3.48
C ILE A 26 -4.22 8.46 3.53
N ILE A 27 -3.78 7.32 2.98
CA ILE A 27 -4.42 6.02 3.11
C ILE A 27 -3.51 5.09 3.91
N LEU A 28 -4.03 4.57 5.03
CA LEU A 28 -3.34 3.59 5.86
C LEU A 28 -3.78 2.18 5.46
N SER A 29 -2.81 1.28 5.28
CA SER A 29 -3.05 -0.11 4.89
C SER A 29 -2.36 -1.12 5.83
N PRO A 30 -2.92 -1.36 7.03
CA PRO A 30 -2.47 -2.48 7.85
C PRO A 30 -2.69 -3.80 7.12
N SER A 31 -1.67 -4.66 7.13
CA SER A 31 -1.59 -5.83 6.28
C SER A 31 -0.87 -7.01 6.93
N ALA A 32 -1.05 -8.21 6.36
CA ALA A 32 -0.32 -9.42 6.76
C ALA A 32 0.10 -10.16 5.49
N TRP A 33 1.32 -9.91 5.05
CA TRP A 33 1.85 -10.43 3.80
C TRP A 33 2.61 -11.71 4.05
N ALA A 34 2.03 -12.83 3.62
CA ALA A 34 2.58 -14.14 3.88
C ALA A 34 3.11 -14.79 2.60
N ARG A 35 4.32 -15.34 2.68
CA ARG A 35 4.97 -16.13 1.61
C ARG A 35 5.35 -17.51 2.14
N PRO A 36 5.52 -18.52 1.26
CA PRO A 36 6.14 -19.78 1.65
C PRO A 36 7.45 -19.54 2.42
N ALA A 37 7.74 -20.31 3.47
CA ALA A 37 8.94 -20.09 4.29
C ALA A 37 10.26 -20.25 3.51
N THR A 38 10.22 -20.96 2.37
CA THR A 38 11.36 -21.18 1.45
C THR A 38 11.47 -20.13 0.36
N HIS A 39 10.69 -19.05 0.41
CA HIS A 39 10.70 -18.02 -0.60
C HIS A 39 12.02 -17.23 -0.61
N ASP A 40 12.64 -17.09 -1.78
CA ASP A 40 13.84 -16.28 -1.99
C ASP A 40 13.48 -14.92 -2.59
N ASN A 41 13.62 -13.86 -1.79
CA ASN A 41 13.31 -12.50 -2.22
C ASN A 41 14.35 -11.91 -3.19
N ASN A 42 15.54 -12.49 -3.33
CA ASN A 42 16.50 -12.05 -4.34
C ASN A 42 16.14 -12.59 -5.72
N ALA A 43 15.59 -13.81 -5.78
CA ALA A 43 15.15 -14.45 -7.01
C ALA A 43 13.75 -13.98 -7.46
N ASP A 44 12.83 -13.76 -6.51
CA ASP A 44 11.47 -13.25 -6.74
C ASP A 44 11.15 -12.09 -5.79
N PRO A 45 11.56 -10.85 -6.12
CA PRO A 45 11.39 -9.70 -5.24
C PRO A 45 9.93 -9.37 -4.94
N TYR A 46 9.61 -9.25 -3.66
CA TYR A 46 8.28 -8.89 -3.21
C TYR A 46 7.94 -7.41 -3.46
N GLY A 47 6.66 -7.15 -3.73
CA GLY A 47 6.07 -5.81 -3.68
C GLY A 47 5.35 -5.37 -4.96
N SER A 48 5.54 -6.06 -6.10
CA SER A 48 4.90 -5.68 -7.38
C SER A 48 3.39 -5.48 -7.26
N VAL A 49 2.68 -6.42 -6.65
CA VAL A 49 1.22 -6.34 -6.43
C VAL A 49 0.79 -5.10 -5.64
N TRP A 50 1.60 -4.64 -4.69
CA TRP A 50 1.29 -3.46 -3.89
C TRP A 50 1.64 -2.17 -4.61
N ARG A 51 2.71 -2.17 -5.42
CA ARG A 51 3.02 -1.05 -6.30
C ARG A 51 1.91 -0.84 -7.32
N GLU A 52 1.39 -1.91 -7.90
CA GLU A 52 0.24 -1.89 -8.81
C GLU A 52 -1.04 -1.39 -8.11
N ALA A 53 -1.26 -1.76 -6.85
CA ALA A 53 -2.42 -1.30 -6.08
C ALA A 53 -2.33 0.18 -5.64
N TYR A 54 -1.13 0.64 -5.24
CA TYR A 54 -0.97 1.92 -4.56
C TYR A 54 -0.55 3.05 -5.51
N PHE A 55 0.44 2.82 -6.38
CA PHE A 55 1.08 3.90 -7.13
C PHE A 55 0.11 4.64 -8.07
N PRO A 56 -0.78 3.95 -8.83
CA PRO A 56 -1.72 4.65 -9.70
C PRO A 56 -2.63 5.58 -8.90
N VAL A 57 -3.21 5.09 -7.80
CA VAL A 57 -4.14 5.88 -6.98
C VAL A 57 -3.42 7.03 -6.29
N ALA A 58 -2.21 6.78 -5.78
CA ALA A 58 -1.36 7.80 -5.15
C ALA A 58 -1.15 8.99 -6.09
N ARG A 59 -0.69 8.71 -7.31
CA ARG A 59 -0.46 9.71 -8.36
C ARG A 59 -1.75 10.40 -8.82
N ASP A 60 -2.79 9.61 -9.13
CA ASP A 60 -4.01 10.14 -9.75
C ASP A 60 -4.76 11.09 -8.81
N TYR A 61 -4.71 10.83 -7.49
CA TYR A 61 -5.44 11.59 -6.47
C TYR A 61 -4.55 12.45 -5.57
N SER A 62 -3.24 12.48 -5.82
CA SER A 62 -2.24 13.17 -5.00
C SER A 62 -2.36 12.78 -3.51
N VAL A 63 -2.37 11.48 -3.25
CA VAL A 63 -2.58 10.90 -1.91
C VAL A 63 -1.39 10.05 -1.49
N TRP A 64 -1.04 10.08 -0.20
CA TRP A 64 -0.02 9.20 0.37
C TRP A 64 -0.57 7.83 0.72
N PHE A 65 0.24 6.78 0.58
CA PHE A 65 -0.04 5.47 1.18
C PHE A 65 0.99 5.13 2.24
N ALA A 66 0.54 4.57 3.36
CA ALA A 66 1.40 3.94 4.36
C ALA A 66 0.84 2.57 4.71
N SER A 67 1.58 1.53 4.35
CA SER A 67 1.23 0.14 4.62
C SER A 67 2.17 -0.44 5.66
N ALA A 68 1.60 -1.16 6.63
CA ALA A 68 2.36 -1.82 7.67
C ALA A 68 2.03 -3.31 7.62
N SER A 69 3.06 -4.16 7.50
CA SER A 69 2.88 -5.60 7.57
C SER A 69 3.61 -6.22 8.75
N CYS A 70 2.98 -7.21 9.37
CA CYS A 70 3.60 -7.99 10.42
C CYS A 70 4.74 -8.88 9.89
N VAL A 71 5.57 -9.36 10.82
CA VAL A 71 6.64 -10.32 10.58
C VAL A 71 6.43 -11.55 11.46
N GLY A 72 7.07 -12.65 11.10
CA GLY A 72 7.16 -13.85 11.93
C GLY A 72 6.51 -15.09 11.32
N PRO A 73 6.78 -16.27 11.92
CA PRO A 73 6.24 -17.53 11.43
C PRO A 73 4.74 -17.64 11.71
N MET A 74 4.00 -18.17 10.73
CA MET A 74 2.60 -18.56 10.91
C MET A 74 2.54 -20.01 11.39
N THR A 75 2.24 -20.20 12.67
CA THR A 75 2.27 -21.54 13.32
C THR A 75 0.95 -22.30 13.21
N ALA A 76 -0.14 -21.63 12.85
CA ALA A 76 -1.48 -22.21 12.78
C ALA A 76 -2.35 -21.58 11.67
N GLY A 77 -3.51 -22.19 11.43
CA GLY A 77 -4.49 -21.73 10.45
C GLY A 77 -4.18 -22.15 9.02
N PRO A 78 -4.96 -21.67 8.03
CA PRO A 78 -4.87 -22.11 6.64
C PRO A 78 -3.54 -21.76 5.95
N TRP A 79 -2.77 -20.88 6.58
CA TRP A 79 -1.48 -20.38 6.09
C TRP A 79 -0.32 -20.88 6.95
N SER A 80 -0.53 -21.88 7.81
CA SER A 80 0.53 -22.49 8.63
C SER A 80 1.71 -22.95 7.78
N GLY A 81 2.93 -22.75 8.29
CA GLY A 81 4.19 -23.03 7.58
C GLY A 81 4.64 -21.93 6.62
N ARG A 82 3.93 -20.80 6.58
CA ARG A 82 4.35 -19.58 5.88
C ARG A 82 4.97 -18.57 6.84
N ASN A 83 5.68 -17.59 6.30
CA ASN A 83 6.19 -16.45 7.06
C ASN A 83 5.45 -15.19 6.67
N CYS A 84 5.04 -14.39 7.66
CA CYS A 84 4.80 -12.97 7.46
C CYS A 84 6.15 -12.28 7.27
N ILE A 85 6.28 -11.48 6.21
CA ILE A 85 7.60 -11.06 5.69
C ILE A 85 7.94 -9.59 5.93
N GLY A 86 7.07 -8.79 6.57
CA GLY A 86 7.29 -7.36 6.70
C GLY A 86 7.16 -6.65 5.35
N CYS A 87 8.23 -6.04 4.86
CA CYS A 87 8.23 -5.20 3.64
C CYS A 87 7.29 -3.99 3.66
N SER A 88 6.84 -3.54 4.84
CA SER A 88 6.02 -2.33 5.03
C SER A 88 6.44 -1.19 4.09
N MET A 89 5.50 -0.56 3.40
CA MET A 89 5.79 0.34 2.28
C MET A 89 5.10 1.69 2.45
N VAL A 90 5.81 2.76 2.11
CA VAL A 90 5.26 4.12 2.01
C VAL A 90 5.41 4.62 0.58
N VAL A 91 4.32 5.16 0.05
CA VAL A 91 4.25 5.76 -1.29
C VAL A 91 3.83 7.22 -1.15
N ASP A 92 4.57 8.12 -1.81
CA ASP A 92 4.26 9.54 -1.81
C ASP A 92 3.11 9.91 -2.75
N ALA A 93 2.70 11.18 -2.69
CA ALA A 93 1.60 11.71 -3.51
C ALA A 93 1.89 11.74 -5.02
N GLU A 94 3.13 11.52 -5.45
CA GLU A 94 3.51 11.40 -6.85
C GLU A 94 3.47 9.95 -7.34
N GLY A 95 3.15 8.99 -6.45
CA GLY A 95 3.14 7.57 -6.75
C GLY A 95 4.54 6.95 -6.78
N ARG A 96 5.48 7.47 -6.00
CA ARG A 96 6.82 6.91 -5.84
C ARG A 96 6.95 6.25 -4.47
N GLU A 97 7.61 5.10 -4.44
CA GLU A 97 8.02 4.49 -3.18
C GLU A 97 9.11 5.34 -2.54
N VAL A 98 8.87 5.75 -1.30
CA VAL A 98 9.83 6.54 -0.51
C VAL A 98 10.40 5.77 0.66
N LEU A 99 9.79 4.65 1.03
CA LEU A 99 10.28 3.76 2.06
C LEU A 99 9.77 2.34 1.80
N GLN A 100 10.66 1.36 1.92
CA GLN A 100 10.32 -0.05 2.04
C GLN A 100 11.08 -0.65 3.23
N GLY A 101 10.35 -1.34 4.11
CA GLY A 101 10.89 -2.05 5.25
C GLY A 101 11.65 -3.31 4.85
N PRO A 102 12.44 -3.88 5.79
CA PRO A 102 13.17 -5.11 5.54
C PRO A 102 12.23 -6.29 5.24
N TYR A 103 12.73 -7.23 4.45
CA TYR A 103 12.09 -8.51 4.15
C TYR A 103 12.56 -9.58 5.15
N GLY A 104 11.63 -10.33 5.74
CA GLY A 104 11.94 -11.54 6.50
C GLY A 104 11.03 -11.78 7.71
N ALA A 105 11.08 -12.99 8.26
CA ALA A 105 10.30 -13.36 9.43
C ALA A 105 10.81 -12.68 10.73
N ASP A 106 12.11 -12.38 10.81
CA ASP A 106 12.73 -11.74 11.97
C ASP A 106 13.00 -10.24 11.73
N ALA A 107 12.33 -9.66 10.73
CA ALA A 107 12.56 -8.30 10.26
C ALA A 107 11.81 -7.23 11.08
N GLU A 108 11.55 -7.50 12.37
CA GLU A 108 10.84 -6.57 13.24
C GLU A 108 11.61 -5.25 13.36
N THR A 109 10.92 -4.14 13.07
CA THR A 109 11.52 -2.82 13.14
C THR A 109 10.45 -1.73 13.19
N ILE A 110 10.84 -0.55 13.65
CA ILE A 110 10.02 0.67 13.56
C ILE A 110 10.57 1.52 12.42
N LEU A 111 9.69 1.90 11.50
CA LEU A 111 10.03 2.72 10.35
C LEU A 111 9.41 4.10 10.54
N TYR A 112 10.17 5.14 10.21
CA TYR A 112 9.76 6.53 10.34
C TYR A 112 9.79 7.20 8.97
N THR A 113 8.81 8.07 8.71
CA THR A 113 8.76 8.88 7.50
C THR A 113 8.04 10.20 7.79
N ASP A 114 8.52 11.28 7.19
CA ASP A 114 7.87 12.58 7.27
C ASP A 114 6.93 12.74 6.07
N ILE A 115 5.63 12.88 6.36
CA ILE A 115 4.61 13.10 5.35
C ILE A 115 4.35 14.59 5.19
N ARG A 116 4.55 15.10 3.97
CA ARG A 116 4.16 16.46 3.59
C ARG A 116 2.90 16.40 2.75
N LEU A 117 1.80 16.93 3.29
CA LEU A 117 0.55 16.99 2.57
C LEU A 117 0.65 18.04 1.45
N ALA A 118 0.36 17.62 0.22
CA ALA A 118 0.22 18.51 -0.91
C ALA A 118 -1.18 19.11 -0.95
N SER A 119 -1.32 20.31 -1.54
CA SER A 119 -2.65 20.81 -1.88
C SER A 119 -3.24 19.96 -2.98
N ARG A 120 -4.39 19.34 -2.72
CA ARG A 120 -5.08 18.52 -3.73
C ARG A 120 -5.54 19.40 -4.89
N PRO A 121 -5.45 18.91 -6.14
CA PRO A 121 -6.00 19.62 -7.29
C PRO A 121 -7.53 19.51 -7.42
N ALA A 122 -8.18 18.64 -6.64
CA ALA A 122 -9.64 18.45 -6.61
C ALA A 122 -10.10 17.78 -5.29
N ARG A 123 -11.40 17.95 -4.95
CA ARG A 123 -12.06 17.24 -3.84
C ARG A 123 -13.44 16.73 -4.24
N GLY A 124 -13.91 15.65 -3.59
CA GLY A 124 -15.24 15.12 -3.85
C GLY A 124 -15.43 14.78 -5.32
N THR A 125 -16.56 15.17 -5.88
CA THR A 125 -16.92 14.88 -7.28
C THR A 125 -16.13 15.71 -8.31
N GLU A 126 -15.34 16.70 -7.91
CA GLU A 126 -14.47 17.47 -8.82
C GLU A 126 -13.41 16.59 -9.48
N TRP A 127 -13.03 15.48 -8.84
CA TRP A 127 -12.12 14.49 -9.43
C TRP A 127 -12.64 13.94 -10.75
N GLN A 128 -13.95 13.70 -10.86
CA GLN A 128 -14.57 13.20 -12.09
C GLN A 128 -14.37 14.19 -13.25
N MET A 129 -14.55 15.49 -12.99
CA MET A 129 -14.36 16.55 -13.97
C MET A 129 -12.89 16.62 -14.43
N ARG A 130 -11.95 16.48 -13.48
CA ARG A 130 -10.52 16.49 -13.75
C ARG A 130 -10.08 15.33 -14.65
N PHE A 131 -10.59 14.13 -14.40
CA PHE A 131 -10.25 12.97 -15.23
C PHE A 131 -10.83 13.08 -16.64
N GLN A 132 -12.04 13.64 -16.79
CA GLN A 132 -12.66 13.87 -18.10
C GLN A 132 -11.95 14.94 -18.93
N ALA A 133 -11.38 15.97 -18.30
CA ALA A 133 -10.63 17.03 -18.98
C ALA A 133 -9.23 16.59 -19.46
N SER A 134 -8.77 15.39 -19.08
CA SER A 134 -7.45 14.85 -19.42
C SER A 134 -7.49 13.85 -20.59
N VAL A 135 -8.66 13.67 -21.23
CA VAL A 135 -8.91 12.77 -22.37
C VAL A 135 -9.01 13.57 -23.66
#